data_AF-D0LS35-F1
#
_entry.id   AF-D0LS35-F1
#
_cell.length_a   1.000
_cell.length_b   1.000
_cell.length_c   1.000
_cell.angle_alpha   90.00
_cell.angle_beta   90.00
_cell.angle_gamma   90.00
#
_symmetry.space_group_name_H-M   'P 1'
#
loop_
_entity.id
_entity.type
_entity.pdbx_description
1 polymer ?
#
loop_
_entity_poly.entity_id
_entity_poly.type
_entity_poly.pdbx_seq_one_letter_code
_entity_poly.pdbx_strand_id
1 'polypeptide(L)' 'MAEATTNKTAPSNNDSLIVVDVGKKFRRKQIRKLRKGRGKLMGRVEQLVSDLQDNDALGDNAKPVVIVVREKKKKMRFW' A
#
# COMPACT_ATOMS: atom_id res chain seq x y z
N MET A 1 13.15 26.74 -42.55
CA MET A 1 13.50 27.24 -41.22
C MET A 1 12.53 26.59 -40.24
N ALA A 2 12.95 25.55 -39.53
CA ALA A 2 12.12 24.84 -38.57
C ALA A 2 12.57 25.23 -37.16
N GLU A 3 11.71 25.92 -36.42
CA GLU A 3 11.95 26.28 -35.02
C GLU A 3 11.81 25.02 -34.15
N ALA A 4 12.90 24.66 -33.48
CA ALA A 4 12.92 23.60 -32.49
C ALA A 4 12.27 24.10 -31.21
N THR A 5 11.07 23.62 -30.90
CA THR A 5 10.42 23.80 -29.60
C THR A 5 11.19 23.00 -28.54
N THR A 6 12.07 23.67 -27.80
CA THR A 6 12.73 23.06 -26.63
C THR A 6 11.73 22.95 -25.49
N ASN A 7 11.01 21.82 -25.44
CA ASN A 7 10.23 21.44 -24.28
C ASN A 7 11.18 21.21 -23.11
N LYS A 8 11.08 22.08 -22.11
CA LYS A 8 11.79 21.98 -20.83
C LYS A 8 11.30 20.73 -20.10
N THR A 9 12.00 19.60 -20.29
CA THR A 9 11.77 18.37 -19.55
C THR A 9 12.12 18.59 -18.08
N ALA A 10 11.10 18.74 -17.24
CA ALA A 10 11.23 18.57 -15.79
C ALA A 10 11.60 17.10 -15.51
N PRO A 11 12.44 16.79 -14.51
CA PRO A 11 12.79 15.42 -14.19
C PRO A 11 11.53 14.68 -13.71
N SER A 12 11.06 13.70 -14.46
CA SER A 12 9.96 12.82 -14.05
C SER A 12 10.49 11.83 -13.02
N ASN A 13 10.44 12.20 -11.74
CA ASN A 13 10.61 11.25 -10.64
C ASN A 13 9.40 10.31 -10.61
N ASN A 14 9.47 9.23 -11.39
CA ASN A 14 8.42 8.21 -11.51
C ASN A 14 8.40 7.22 -10.33
N ASP A 15 8.88 7.63 -9.15
CA ASP A 15 8.82 6.86 -7.90
C ASP A 15 7.46 7.06 -7.21
N SER A 16 6.38 6.70 -7.91
CA SER A 16 5.02 6.83 -7.39
C SER A 16 4.79 5.84 -6.25
N LEU A 17 4.85 6.32 -5.00
CA LEU A 17 4.47 5.58 -3.79
C LEU A 17 2.98 5.19 -3.84
N ILE A 18 2.68 3.90 -3.66
CA ILE A 18 1.29 3.42 -3.56
C ILE A 18 0.90 3.31 -2.09
N VAL A 19 -0.11 4.07 -1.68
CA VAL A 19 -0.66 4.00 -0.32
C VAL A 19 -2.03 3.33 -0.34
N VAL A 20 -2.19 2.24 0.43
CA VAL A 20 -3.43 1.47 0.52
C VAL A 20 -3.96 1.52 1.95
N ASP A 21 -5.12 2.15 2.16
CA ASP A 21 -5.87 2.06 3.44
C ASP A 21 -6.85 0.89 3.38
N VAL A 22 -6.68 -0.07 4.29
CA VAL A 22 -7.56 -1.25 4.37
C VAL A 22 -8.97 -0.90 4.89
N GLY A 23 -9.17 0.32 5.41
CA GLY A 23 -10.44 0.94 5.80
C GLY A 23 -11.11 0.34 7.06
N LYS A 24 -10.94 -0.95 7.29
CA LYS A 24 -11.50 -1.68 8.44
C LYS A 24 -10.56 -1.60 9.64
N LYS A 25 -11.16 -1.54 10.84
CA LYS A 25 -10.40 -1.63 12.10
C LYS A 25 -10.13 -3.11 12.45
N PHE A 26 -8.92 -3.43 12.89
CA PHE A 26 -8.49 -4.78 13.24
C PHE A 26 -8.18 -4.93 14.73
N ARG A 27 -8.28 -6.16 15.26
CA ARG A 27 -7.87 -6.43 16.66
C ARG A 27 -6.35 -6.34 16.77
N ARG A 28 -5.82 -5.87 17.92
CA ARG A 28 -4.38 -5.81 18.22
C ARG A 28 -3.60 -7.09 17.84
N LYS A 29 -4.18 -8.26 18.15
CA LYS A 29 -3.57 -9.57 17.83
C LYS A 29 -3.39 -9.78 16.32
N GLN A 30 -4.31 -9.27 15.48
CA GLN A 30 -4.22 -9.40 14.02
C GLN A 30 -3.10 -8.50 13.47
N ILE A 31 -3.02 -7.25 13.94
CA ILE A 31 -1.95 -6.31 13.56
C ILE A 31 -0.58 -6.85 14.01
N ARG A 32 -0.48 -7.42 15.22
CA ARG A 32 0.76 -8.06 15.68
C ARG A 32 1.17 -9.25 14.82
N LYS A 33 0.22 -10.03 14.30
CA LYS A 33 0.50 -11.15 13.40
C LYS A 33 0.96 -10.64 12.02
N LEU A 34 0.29 -9.62 11.47
CA LEU A 34 0.70 -8.94 10.24
C LEU A 34 2.15 -8.43 10.32
N ARG A 35 2.52 -7.72 11.40
CA ARG A 35 3.91 -7.25 11.63
C ARG A 35 4.96 -8.38 11.69
N LYS A 36 4.53 -9.63 11.88
CA LYS A 36 5.39 -10.82 11.89
C LYS A 36 5.26 -11.64 10.60
N GLY A 37 4.66 -11.09 9.55
CA GLY A 37 4.44 -11.76 8.27
C GLY A 37 3.50 -12.95 8.32
N ARG A 38 2.52 -12.99 9.25
CA ARG A 38 1.64 -14.16 9.43
C ARG A 38 0.18 -13.82 9.67
N GLY A 39 -0.67 -14.83 9.49
CA GLY A 39 -2.09 -14.82 9.86
C GLY A 39 -3.01 -14.18 8.83
N LYS A 40 -4.33 -14.21 9.10
CA LYS A 40 -5.37 -13.82 8.13
C LYS A 40 -5.23 -12.42 7.54
N LEU A 41 -4.64 -11.47 8.28
CA LEU A 41 -4.43 -10.11 7.78
C LEU A 41 -3.26 -10.04 6.79
N MET A 42 -2.24 -10.89 6.95
CA MET A 42 -1.14 -11.02 5.99
C MET A 42 -1.66 -11.58 4.66
N GLY A 43 -2.42 -12.69 4.68
CA GLY A 43 -2.97 -13.25 3.44
C GLY A 43 -3.85 -12.27 2.67
N ARG A 44 -4.58 -11.39 3.36
CA ARG A 44 -5.34 -10.32 2.71
C ARG A 44 -4.45 -9.24 2.10
N VAL A 45 -3.31 -8.95 2.72
CA VAL A 45 -2.30 -8.03 2.19
C VAL A 45 -1.63 -8.62 0.97
N GLU A 46 -1.25 -9.90 0.99
CA GLU A 46 -0.66 -10.61 -0.14
C GLU A 46 -1.61 -10.59 -1.34
N GLN A 47 -2.89 -10.89 -1.11
CA GLN A 47 -3.90 -10.83 -2.17
C GLN A 47 -4.03 -9.42 -2.75
N LEU A 48 -4.10 -8.37 -1.91
CA LEU A 48 -4.12 -6.99 -2.39
C LEU A 48 -2.89 -6.60 -3.21
N VAL A 49 -1.70 -7.07 -2.80
CA VAL A 49 -0.46 -6.78 -3.54
C VAL A 49 -0.46 -7.53 -4.87
N SER A 50 -0.91 -8.80 -4.90
CA SER A 50 -1.09 -9.56 -6.14
C SER A 50 -2.06 -8.86 -7.09
N ASP A 51 -3.22 -8.45 -6.59
CA ASP A 51 -4.22 -7.73 -7.39
C ASP A 51 -3.63 -6.42 -7.96
N LEU A 52 -2.79 -5.70 -7.20
CA LEU A 52 -2.12 -4.49 -7.68
C LEU A 52 -1.04 -4.78 -8.73
N GLN A 53 -0.37 -5.93 -8.65
CA GLN A 53 0.58 -6.37 -9.66
C GLN A 53 -0.14 -6.76 -10.95
N ASP A 54 -1.23 -7.53 -10.84
CA ASP A 54 -2.01 -8.02 -11.98
C ASP A 54 -2.70 -6.88 -12.76
N ASN A 55 -3.03 -5.77 -12.09
CA ASN A 55 -3.62 -4.58 -12.72
C ASN A 55 -2.56 -3.60 -13.29
N ASP A 56 -1.30 -4.04 -13.44
CA ASP A 56 -0.19 -3.26 -14.03
C ASP A 56 0.11 -1.92 -13.32
N ALA A 57 -0.37 -1.76 -12.08
CA ALA A 57 -0.09 -0.58 -11.27
C ALA A 57 1.35 -0.58 -10.72
N LEU A 58 1.98 -1.77 -10.69
CA LEU A 58 3.32 -2.05 -10.22
C LEU A 58 4.19 -2.56 -11.40
N GLY A 59 4.35 -1.76 -12.47
CA GLY A 59 5.30 -2.08 -13.54
C GLY A 59 6.74 -2.27 -13.01
N ASP A 60 7.63 -2.84 -13.83
CA ASP A 60 8.96 -3.44 -13.54
C ASP A 60 9.88 -2.72 -12.51
N ASN A 61 9.65 -1.44 -12.21
CA ASN A 61 10.27 -0.76 -11.08
C ASN A 61 9.50 -1.07 -9.79
N ALA A 62 10.13 -1.73 -8.84
CA ALA A 62 9.56 -2.06 -7.53
C ALA A 62 9.09 -0.78 -6.79
N LYS A 63 7.84 -0.38 -7.00
CA LYS A 63 7.27 0.79 -6.35
C LYS A 63 7.04 0.48 -4.87
N PRO A 64 7.39 1.40 -3.95
CA PRO A 64 7.12 1.22 -2.54
C PRO A 64 5.60 1.18 -2.28
N VAL A 65 5.14 0.14 -1.57
CA VAL A 65 3.74 -0.02 -1.16
C VAL A 65 3.61 0.18 0.35
N VAL A 66 2.82 1.18 0.76
CA VAL A 66 2.53 1.47 2.17
C VAL A 66 1.12 1.02 2.50
N ILE A 67 1.00 0.10 3.44
CA ILE A 67 -0.29 -0.44 3.88
C ILE A 67 -0.66 0.14 5.24
N VAL A 68 -1.72 0.94 5.26
CA VAL A 68 -2.21 1.59 6.48
C VAL A 68 -3.28 0.71 7.13
N VAL A 69 -3.09 0.41 8.41
CA VAL A 69 -4.02 -0.39 9.22
C VAL A 69 -4.43 0.34 10.50
N ARG A 70 -5.70 0.24 10.88
CA ARG A 70 -6.24 0.88 12.10
C ARG A 70 -6.56 -0.16 13.18
N GLU A 71 -6.16 0.08 14.42
CA GLU A 71 -6.50 -0.79 15.56
C GLU A 71 -7.91 -0.49 16.10
N LYS A 72 -8.67 -1.55 16.45
CA LYS A 72 -9.92 -1.44 17.20
C LYS A 72 -9.63 -1.10 18.67
N LYS A 73 -10.29 -0.05 19.18
CA LYS A 73 -10.28 0.26 20.62
C LYS A 73 -10.77 -0.95 21.42
N LYS A 74 -10.10 -1.28 22.53
CA LYS A 74 -10.56 -2.30 23.47
C LYS A 74 -11.88 -1.82 24.08
N LYS A 75 -12.91 -2.68 24.10
CA LYS A 75 -14.08 -2.44 24.96
C LYS A 75 -13.63 -2.70 26.40
N MET A 76 -13.75 -1.72 27.29
CA MET A 76 -13.69 -2.00 28.73
C MET A 76 -14.90 -2.87 29.07
N ARG A 77 -14.66 -4.02 29.72
CA ARG A 77 -15.73 -4.78 30.37
C ARG A 77 -15.95 -4.09 31.71
N PHE A 78 -17.08 -3.43 31.86
CA PHE A 78 -17.62 -3.12 33.19
C PHE A 78 -18.29 -4.40 33.68
N TRP A 79 -17.98 -4.79 34.91
CA TRP A 79 -18.46 -5.98 35.59
C TRP A 79 -19.67 -5.62 36.43
#